data_AF-A0A0M3AB11-F1
#
_entry.id   AF-A0A0M3AB11-F1
#
_cell.length_a   1.000
_cell.length_b   1.000
_cell.length_c   1.000
_cell.angle_alpha   90.00
_cell.angle_beta   90.00
_cell.angle_gamma   90.00
#
_symmetry.space_group_name_H-M   'P 1'
#
loop_
_entity.id
_entity.type
_entity.pdbx_description
1 polymer ?
#
loop_
_entity_poly.entity_id
_entity_poly.type
_entity_poly.pdbx_seq_one_letter_code
_entity_poly.pdbx_strand_id
1 'polypeptide(L)'
;MTDVKKRLEDQKMNFLNTKHLDWYADTYIRNYVEFLEFDYQEALALAKDNFQNDLSYLTTYIAELNSAYASAKEYLEISYEEHIYEN
;
A
#
# COMPACT_ATOMS: atom_id res chain seq x y z
N MET A 1 20.81 -0.29 -6.86
CA MET A 1 19.79 -1.31 -6.50
C MET A 1 19.38 -1.27 -5.03
N THR A 2 20.25 -0.86 -4.11
CA THR A 2 19.92 -0.62 -2.69
C THR A 2 18.84 0.46 -2.49
N ASP A 3 18.82 1.49 -3.33
CA ASP A 3 17.89 2.61 -3.18
C ASP A 3 16.43 2.24 -3.50
N VAL A 4 16.19 1.35 -4.47
CA VAL A 4 14.83 0.91 -4.80
C VAL A 4 14.28 -0.01 -3.71
N LYS A 5 15.09 -0.97 -3.21
CA LYS A 5 14.67 -1.82 -2.09
C LYS A 5 14.35 -0.99 -0.85
N LYS A 6 15.18 0.00 -0.53
CA LYS A 6 14.92 0.91 0.59
C LYS A 6 13.65 1.73 0.39
N ARG A 7 13.43 2.29 -0.80
CA ARG A 7 12.21 3.04 -1.13
C ARG A 7 10.96 2.18 -0.96
N LEU A 8 10.99 0.94 -1.44
CA LEU A 8 9.89 -0.02 -1.33
C LEU A 8 9.61 -0.39 0.14
N GLU A 9 10.64 -0.54 0.97
CA GLU A 9 10.49 -0.74 2.41
C GLU A 9 9.89 0.49 3.10
N ASP A 10 10.37 1.69 2.78
CA ASP A 10 9.84 2.94 3.33
C ASP A 10 8.34 3.12 2.96
N GLN A 11 7.97 2.85 1.70
CA GLN A 11 6.57 2.86 1.24
C GLN A 11 5.71 1.85 1.99
N LYS A 12 6.18 0.60 2.17
CA LYS A 12 5.49 -0.41 2.95
C LYS A 12 5.30 0.02 4.41
N MET A 13 6.33 0.59 5.02
CA MET A 13 6.30 1.02 6.42
C MET A 13 5.33 2.17 6.68
N ASN A 14 5.06 3.02 5.69
CA ASN A 14 4.03 4.06 5.79
C ASN A 14 2.63 3.48 6.06
N PHE A 15 2.29 2.35 5.44
CA PHE A 15 1.02 1.64 5.70
C PHE A 15 0.93 1.03 7.10
N LEU A 16 2.07 0.80 7.76
CA LEU A 16 2.12 0.25 9.13
C LEU A 16 2.25 1.33 10.21
N ASN A 17 2.46 2.59 9.81
CA ASN A 17 2.72 3.68 10.72
C ASN A 17 1.44 4.47 11.00
N THR A 18 0.80 4.20 12.13
CA THR A 18 -0.47 4.85 12.51
C THR A 18 -0.39 6.37 12.55
N LYS A 19 0.73 6.96 13.00
CA LYS A 19 0.92 8.42 12.97
C LYS A 19 0.97 8.98 11.55
N HIS A 20 1.56 8.20 10.62
CA HIS A 20 1.53 8.57 9.22
C HIS A 20 0.11 8.49 8.68
N LEU A 21 -0.64 7.42 9.00
CA LEU A 21 -2.02 7.24 8.57
C LEU A 21 -2.96 8.32 9.13
N ASP A 22 -2.81 8.73 10.39
CA ASP A 22 -3.55 9.85 10.99
C ASP A 22 -3.30 11.15 10.21
N TRP A 23 -2.02 11.49 10.00
CA TRP A 23 -1.63 12.65 9.20
C TRP A 23 -2.15 12.57 7.76
N TYR A 24 -2.17 11.36 7.19
CA TYR A 24 -2.62 11.10 5.83
C TYR A 24 -4.12 11.37 5.69
N ALA A 25 -4.93 10.84 6.61
CA ALA A 25 -6.36 11.09 6.68
C ALA A 25 -6.66 12.57 6.89
N ASP A 26 -5.95 13.25 7.79
CA ASP A 26 -6.10 14.69 8.03
C ASP A 26 -5.74 15.53 6.80
N THR A 27 -4.71 15.13 6.05
CA THR A 27 -4.20 15.88 4.88
C THR A 27 -5.13 15.74 3.68
N TYR A 28 -5.61 14.53 3.41
CA TYR A 28 -6.40 14.22 2.20
C TYR A 28 -7.91 14.17 2.46
N ILE A 29 -8.34 14.24 3.72
CA ILE A 29 -9.73 14.40 4.23
C ILE A 29 -10.73 13.37 3.71
N ARG A 30 -11.19 13.53 2.46
CA ARG A 30 -12.17 12.63 1.80
C ARG A 30 -11.54 11.76 0.72
N ASN A 31 -10.40 12.18 0.19
CA ASN A 31 -9.72 11.49 -0.91
C ASN A 31 -8.64 10.54 -0.41
N TYR A 32 -8.43 10.44 0.91
CA TYR A 32 -7.37 9.63 1.50
C TYR A 32 -7.47 8.16 1.09
N VAL A 33 -8.68 7.64 0.85
CA VAL A 33 -8.88 6.27 0.34
C VAL A 33 -8.27 6.09 -1.05
N GLU A 34 -8.56 7.01 -1.97
CA GLU A 34 -8.04 6.96 -3.35
C GLU A 34 -6.52 7.14 -3.38
N PHE A 35 -5.98 8.06 -2.57
CA PHE A 35 -4.55 8.26 -2.47
C PHE A 35 -3.84 7.06 -1.83
N LEU A 36 -4.45 6.43 -0.82
CA LEU A 36 -3.89 5.22 -0.19
C LEU A 36 -3.81 4.05 -1.18
N GLU A 37 -4.85 3.86 -2.00
CA GLU A 37 -4.84 2.88 -3.10
C GLU A 37 -3.79 3.25 -4.17
N PHE A 38 -3.68 4.54 -4.51
CA PHE A 38 -2.68 5.01 -5.47
C PHE A 38 -1.25 4.69 -5.00
N ASP A 39 -0.91 4.99 -3.74
CA ASP A 39 0.40 4.69 -3.15
C ASP A 39 0.69 3.18 -3.14
N TYR A 40 -0.33 2.36 -2.90
CA TYR A 40 -0.23 0.89 -2.98
C TYR A 40 0.09 0.44 -4.42
N GLN A 41 -0.63 0.96 -5.42
CA GLN A 41 -0.42 0.62 -6.82
C GLN A 41 0.96 1.09 -7.32
N GLU A 42 1.42 2.27 -6.89
CA GLU A 42 2.76 2.77 -7.22
C GLU A 42 3.87 1.86 -6.66
N ALA A 43 3.76 1.45 -5.39
CA ALA A 43 4.73 0.53 -4.78
C ALA A 43 4.74 -0.83 -5.49
N LEU A 44 3.56 -1.35 -5.85
CA LEU A 44 3.42 -2.60 -6.59
C LEU A 44 4.04 -2.53 -7.98
N ALA A 45 3.78 -1.44 -8.73
CA ALA A 45 4.37 -1.21 -10.05
C ALA A 45 5.90 -1.09 -9.96
N LEU A 46 6.40 -0.29 -9.03
CA LEU A 46 7.83 -0.10 -8.82
C LEU A 46 8.55 -1.42 -8.50
N ALA A 47 7.96 -2.27 -7.65
CA ALA A 47 8.51 -3.58 -7.33
C ALA A 47 8.57 -4.51 -8.55
N LYS A 48 7.49 -4.57 -9.34
CA LYS A 48 7.43 -5.39 -10.56
C LYS A 48 8.47 -4.95 -11.57
N ASP A 49 8.57 -3.66 -11.85
CA ASP A 49 9.48 -3.13 -12.86
C ASP A 49 10.95 -3.40 -12.53
N ASN A 50 11.31 -3.34 -11.25
CA ASN A 50 12.70 -3.44 -10.80
C ASN A 50 13.13 -4.85 -10.39
N PHE A 51 12.18 -5.73 -10.02
CA PHE A 51 12.46 -7.05 -9.46
C PHE A 51 11.73 -8.21 -10.15
N GLN A 52 11.18 -8.00 -11.36
CA GLN A 52 10.60 -9.09 -12.17
C GLN A 52 11.52 -10.31 -12.36
N ASN A 53 12.84 -10.13 -12.37
CA ASN A 53 13.83 -11.20 -12.50
C ASN A 53 14.28 -11.79 -11.15
N ASP A 54 13.90 -11.18 -10.03
CA ASP A 54 14.15 -11.64 -8.66
C ASP A 54 12.81 -12.08 -8.03
N LEU A 55 12.27 -13.19 -8.53
CA LEU A 55 10.94 -13.68 -8.18
C LEU A 55 10.78 -13.96 -6.68
N SER A 56 11.86 -14.36 -6.01
CA SER A 56 11.86 -14.59 -4.56
C SER A 56 11.59 -13.29 -3.82
N TYR A 57 12.36 -12.23 -4.12
CA TYR A 57 12.15 -10.93 -3.50
C TYR A 57 10.76 -10.38 -3.86
N LEU A 58 10.37 -10.43 -5.14
CA LEU A 58 9.10 -9.87 -5.61
C LEU A 58 7.89 -10.53 -4.93
N THR A 59 7.88 -11.86 -4.81
CA THR A 59 6.78 -12.59 -4.17
C THR A 59 6.67 -12.25 -2.69
N THR A 60 7.80 -12.23 -1.97
CA THR A 60 7.82 -11.87 -0.55
C THR A 60 7.37 -10.43 -0.34
N TYR A 61 7.89 -9.49 -1.13
CA TYR A 61 7.53 -8.08 -1.01
C TYR A 61 6.04 -7.83 -1.28
N ILE A 62 5.46 -8.44 -2.33
CA ILE A 62 4.02 -8.30 -2.63
C ILE A 62 3.16 -8.83 -1.48
N ALA A 63 3.51 -9.98 -0.91
CA ALA A 63 2.76 -10.54 0.22
C ALA A 63 2.79 -9.60 1.44
N GLU A 64 3.95 -9.05 1.76
CA GLU A 64 4.12 -8.09 2.87
C GLU A 64 3.39 -6.76 2.59
N LEU A 65 3.48 -6.23 1.37
CA LEU A 65 2.79 -5.01 0.97
C LEU A 65 1.27 -5.17 1.05
N ASN A 66 0.73 -6.31 0.59
CA ASN A 66 -0.69 -6.62 0.69
C ASN A 66 -1.17 -6.65 2.15
N SER A 67 -0.38 -7.28 3.03
CA SER A 67 -0.69 -7.32 4.47
C SER A 67 -0.65 -5.93 5.09
N ALA A 68 0.38 -5.13 4.76
CA ALA A 68 0.52 -3.77 5.27
C ALA A 68 -0.63 -2.87 4.82
N TYR A 69 -0.98 -2.92 3.54
CA TYR A 69 -2.10 -2.17 2.98
C TYR A 69 -3.44 -2.57 3.61
N ALA A 70 -3.67 -3.86 3.84
CA ALA A 70 -4.87 -4.33 4.55
C ALA A 70 -4.94 -3.76 5.98
N SER A 71 -3.83 -3.77 6.72
CA SER A 71 -3.76 -3.17 8.06
C SER A 71 -4.00 -1.65 8.05
N ALA A 72 -3.50 -0.94 7.03
CA ALA A 72 -3.78 0.49 6.88
C ALA A 72 -5.28 0.76 6.67
N LYS A 73 -5.93 -0.04 5.82
CA LYS A 73 -7.38 0.07 5.58
C LYS A 73 -8.19 -0.23 6.83
N GLU A 74 -7.82 -1.27 7.58
CA GLU A 74 -8.47 -1.61 8.85
C GLU A 74 -8.33 -0.46 9.86
N TYR A 75 -7.13 0.08 10.03
CA TYR A 75 -6.87 1.21 10.94
C TYR A 75 -7.68 2.46 10.58
N LEU A 76 -7.78 2.75 9.28
CA LEU A 76 -8.52 3.91 8.77
C LEU A 76 -10.03 3.65 8.63
N GLU A 77 -10.53 2.50 9.08
CA GLU A 77 -11.93 2.08 8.96
C GLU A 77 -12.47 2.12 7.52
N ILE A 78 -11.58 1.89 6.54
CA ILE A 78 -11.95 1.80 5.12
C ILE A 78 -12.59 0.43 4.90
N SER A 79 -13.92 0.38 5.01
CA SER A 79 -14.69 -0.80 4.64
C SER A 79 -14.53 -1.09 3.15
N TYR A 80 -14.35 -2.36 2.78
CA TYR A 80 -14.56 -2.79 1.40
C TYR A 80 -16.01 -2.46 1.05
N GLU A 81 -16.24 -1.47 0.19
CA GLU A 81 -17.49 -1.42 -0.56
C GLU A 81 -17.46 -2.66 -1.49
N GLU A 82 -17.92 -3.80 -0.97
CA GLU A 82 -18.51 -4.80 -1.84
C GLU A 82 -19.69 -4.10 -2.51
N HIS A 83 -19.49 -3.60 -3.72
CA HIS A 83 -20.61 -3.38 -4.63
C HIS A 83 -21.24 -4.76 -4.85
N ILE A 84 -22.16 -5.13 -3.96
CA ILE A 84 -23.17 -6.13 -4.25
C ILE A 84 -23.96 -5.52 -5.40
N TYR A 85 -23.60 -5.90 -6.62
CA TYR A 85 -24.46 -5.66 -7.77
C TYR A 85 -25.70 -6.54 -7.58
N GLU A 86 -26.69 -6.04 -6.84
CA GLU A 86 -28.07 -6.50 -6.98
C GLU A 86 -28.62 -5.91 -8.28
N ASN A 87 -28.65 -6.72 -9.34
CA ASN A 87 -29.78 -6.90 -10.27
C ASN A 87 -29.41 -7.87 -11.41
#